data_AF-A0A7H0YGF8-F1
#
_entry.id   AF-A0A7H0YGF8-F1
#
_cell.length_a   1.000
_cell.length_b   1.000
_cell.length_c   1.000
_cell.angle_alpha   90.00
_cell.angle_beta   90.00
_cell.angle_gamma   90.00
#
_symmetry.space_group_name_H-M   'P 1'
#
loop_
_entity.id
_entity.type
_entity.pdbx_description
1 polymer ?
#
loop_
_entity_poly.entity_id
_entity_poly.type
_entity_poly.pdbx_seq_one_letter_code
_entity_poly.pdbx_strand_id
1 'polypeptide(L)'
;MNGFPCIEKSLSLFNYSPTLKSDLHARREAQKVAQEDRYTFWQAANAEFVKELLDIGAMGWVPIEYKKHYGPSRTRFCIMYFPIAESLEDLRTKYISLLFKRERGDNAFLLRRIGQLTDAAHKQTVKYNKLLRQLDEQKHTIATFQDKIGVANSKIASLTEQQPITERSKDDIRRIRVLKSFVGELLAELWEMRPEESEDVQEPPVLVEDAHGTQTSPIPDLADLEGKTVSIIGGYRSRARNGYPCNIITHDGRKHNSHFYAALQQADIIVVLRLFVSHASMWEAKAYAAAEDKPIFYVQEINIRSILNIVAENNEQKG
;
A
#
# COMPACT_ATOMS: atom_id res chain seq x y z
N MET A 1 -13.39 31.67 -32.44
CA MET A 1 -12.32 31.68 -33.46
C MET A 1 -12.25 33.08 -34.04
N ASN A 2 -11.36 33.94 -33.53
CA ASN A 2 -11.01 35.22 -34.12
C ASN A 2 -9.48 35.23 -34.22
N GLY A 3 -8.99 35.03 -35.45
CA GLY A 3 -7.56 35.00 -35.73
C GLY A 3 -6.96 36.39 -35.57
N PHE A 4 -5.88 36.48 -34.81
CA PHE A 4 -5.03 37.66 -34.72
C PHE A 4 -4.33 37.88 -36.07
N PRO A 5 -4.65 38.93 -36.84
CA PRO A 5 -4.00 39.21 -38.10
C PRO A 5 -3.02 40.37 -37.87
N CYS A 6 -1.83 40.12 -37.31
CA CYS A 6 -0.87 41.23 -37.20
C CYS A 6 0.62 40.90 -37.09
N ILE A 7 1.06 39.64 -37.13
CA ILE A 7 2.50 39.32 -36.97
C ILE A 7 3.19 39.04 -38.32
N GLU A 8 2.47 38.57 -39.34
CA GLU A 8 3.08 38.25 -40.63
C GLU A 8 3.44 39.49 -41.48
N LYS A 9 2.76 40.62 -41.28
CA LYS A 9 3.04 41.86 -42.05
C LYS A 9 4.22 42.69 -41.54
N SER A 10 4.67 42.49 -40.29
CA SER A 10 5.88 43.16 -39.79
C SER A 10 7.17 42.41 -40.14
N LEU A 11 7.07 41.13 -40.51
CA LEU A 11 8.21 40.31 -40.91
C LEU A 11 8.59 40.45 -42.39
N SER A 12 7.68 40.92 -43.25
CA SER A 12 7.94 41.11 -44.68
C SER A 12 8.61 42.45 -45.02
N LEU A 13 8.71 43.39 -44.07
CA LEU A 13 9.36 44.69 -44.28
C LEU A 13 10.88 44.67 -44.11
N PHE A 14 11.42 43.60 -43.53
CA PHE A 14 12.85 43.37 -43.50
C PHE A 14 13.16 42.19 -44.42
N ASN A 15 13.62 42.49 -45.65
CA ASN A 15 14.29 41.55 -46.57
C ASN A 15 15.63 41.02 -46.00
N TYR A 16 15.68 40.80 -44.69
CA TYR A 16 16.70 40.07 -44.01
C TYR A 16 16.04 38.77 -43.59
N SER A 17 16.11 37.75 -44.43
CA SER A 17 16.25 36.39 -43.93
C SER A 17 17.75 36.09 -43.82
N PRO A 18 18.48 36.53 -42.77
CA PRO A 18 19.78 35.98 -42.54
C PRO A 18 19.56 34.78 -41.65
N THR A 19 19.93 33.60 -42.11
CA THR A 19 20.36 32.57 -41.17
C THR A 19 21.32 33.25 -40.19
N LEU A 20 20.89 33.48 -38.95
CA LEU A 20 21.68 34.15 -37.93
C LEU A 20 22.75 33.16 -37.46
N LYS A 21 23.81 32.99 -38.27
CA LYS A 21 24.86 32.00 -38.06
C LYS A 21 25.58 32.16 -36.72
N SER A 22 25.57 33.37 -36.13
CA SER A 22 26.12 33.62 -34.79
C SER A 22 25.54 34.86 -34.08
N ASP A 23 25.63 34.91 -32.75
CA ASP A 23 25.20 36.00 -31.87
C ASP A 23 25.97 37.29 -32.17
N LEU A 24 27.26 37.17 -32.52
CA LEU A 24 28.06 38.31 -32.96
C LEU A 24 27.53 38.91 -34.27
N HIS A 25 27.04 38.08 -35.18
CA HIS A 25 26.39 38.54 -36.41
C HIS A 25 25.07 39.25 -36.09
N ALA A 26 24.23 38.65 -35.24
CA ALA A 26 22.96 39.24 -34.82
C ALA A 26 23.15 40.62 -34.14
N ARG A 27 24.19 40.77 -33.31
CA ARG A 27 24.53 42.06 -32.68
C ARG A 27 25.00 43.12 -33.68
N ARG A 28 25.75 42.72 -34.72
CA ARG A 28 26.18 43.64 -35.79
C ARG A 28 25.02 44.10 -36.65
N GLU A 29 24.09 43.21 -36.98
CA GLU A 29 22.87 43.57 -37.72
C GLU A 29 21.95 44.47 -36.87
N ALA A 30 21.78 44.17 -35.57
CA ALA A 30 21.00 45.01 -34.66
C ALA A 30 21.56 46.45 -34.53
N GLN A 31 22.86 46.65 -34.71
CA GLN A 31 23.46 47.99 -34.72
C GLN A 31 23.09 48.81 -35.96
N LYS A 32 22.84 48.15 -37.10
CA LYS A 32 22.41 48.76 -38.37
C LYS A 32 20.93 49.15 -38.36
N VAL A 33 20.13 48.49 -37.51
CA VAL A 33 18.70 48.76 -37.33
C VAL A 33 18.50 50.03 -36.50
N ALA A 34 17.51 50.85 -36.88
CA ALA A 34 17.09 52.04 -36.17
C ALA A 34 16.71 51.71 -34.72
N GLN A 35 16.93 52.64 -33.80
CA GLN A 35 16.82 52.36 -32.36
C GLN A 35 15.40 51.92 -31.94
N GLU A 36 14.38 52.41 -32.63
CA GLU A 36 12.96 52.08 -32.41
C GLU A 36 12.63 50.64 -32.84
N ASP A 37 13.29 50.12 -33.87
CA ASP A 37 13.05 48.78 -34.45
C ASP A 37 13.95 47.68 -33.87
N ARG A 38 14.89 48.02 -32.98
CA ARG A 38 15.78 47.02 -32.37
C ARG A 38 15.01 46.00 -31.54
N TYR A 39 13.93 46.42 -30.90
CA TYR A 39 13.12 45.55 -30.06
C TYR A 39 12.42 44.47 -30.91
N THR A 40 11.79 44.87 -32.01
CA THR A 40 11.10 43.96 -32.94
C THR A 40 12.09 43.02 -33.62
N PHE A 41 13.28 43.50 -33.99
CA PHE A 41 14.36 42.67 -34.50
C PHE A 41 14.76 41.57 -33.51
N TRP A 42 14.98 41.91 -32.24
CA TRP A 42 15.36 40.91 -31.24
C TRP A 42 14.23 39.92 -30.91
N GLN A 43 12.97 40.37 -30.95
CA GLN A 43 11.83 39.48 -30.82
C GLN A 43 11.78 38.46 -31.95
N ALA A 44 11.92 38.91 -33.21
CA ALA A 44 11.94 38.03 -34.37
C ALA A 44 13.10 37.02 -34.31
N ALA A 45 14.31 37.50 -34.00
CA ALA A 45 15.49 36.64 -33.86
C ALA A 45 15.34 35.58 -32.75
N ASN A 46 14.72 35.94 -31.62
CA ASN A 46 14.45 34.98 -30.55
C ASN A 46 13.36 33.97 -30.95
N ALA A 47 12.33 34.40 -31.71
CA ALA A 47 11.28 33.52 -32.18
C ALA A 47 11.82 32.46 -33.16
N GLU A 48 12.69 32.85 -34.08
CA GLU A 48 13.36 31.90 -34.98
C GLU A 48 14.22 30.89 -34.22
N PHE A 49 15.01 31.35 -33.24
CA PHE A 49 15.84 30.46 -32.43
C PHE A 49 15.00 29.45 -31.64
N VAL A 50 13.89 29.89 -31.03
CA VAL A 50 13.00 28.99 -30.30
C VAL A 50 12.35 27.98 -31.24
N LYS A 51 11.97 28.40 -32.45
CA LYS A 51 11.41 27.49 -33.48
C LYS A 51 12.41 26.41 -33.87
N GLU A 52 13.66 26.78 -34.18
CA GLU A 52 14.72 25.82 -34.51
C GLU A 52 14.95 24.82 -33.35
N LEU A 53 14.90 25.30 -32.12
CA LEU A 53 15.09 24.48 -30.92
C LEU A 53 13.92 23.49 -30.69
N LEU A 54 12.70 23.91 -31.01
CA LEU A 54 11.49 23.08 -30.97
C LEU A 54 11.51 22.01 -32.08
N ASP A 55 11.97 22.35 -33.28
CA ASP A 55 12.03 21.45 -34.43
C ASP A 55 13.04 20.30 -34.21
N ILE A 56 14.18 20.59 -33.56
CA ILE A 56 15.21 19.58 -33.24
C ILE A 56 14.79 18.70 -32.05
N GLY A 57 14.10 19.30 -31.07
CA GLY A 57 13.68 18.63 -29.84
C GLY A 57 14.82 18.37 -28.82
N ALA A 58 14.46 18.09 -27.57
CA ALA A 58 15.39 18.04 -26.43
C ALA A 58 16.54 17.03 -26.56
N MET A 59 16.36 15.95 -27.34
CA MET A 59 17.37 14.90 -27.54
C MET A 59 18.51 15.33 -28.48
N GLY A 60 18.23 16.23 -29.43
CA GLY A 60 19.18 16.65 -30.46
C GLY A 60 20.04 17.85 -30.04
N TRP A 61 19.90 18.34 -28.81
CA TRP A 61 20.56 19.57 -28.40
C TRP A 61 22.04 19.38 -28.13
N VAL A 62 22.83 20.33 -28.64
CA VAL A 62 24.27 20.43 -28.37
C VAL A 62 24.55 21.78 -27.70
N PRO A 63 24.43 21.88 -26.36
CA PRO A 63 24.51 23.16 -25.65
C PRO A 63 25.81 23.93 -25.85
N ILE A 64 26.92 23.21 -26.06
CA ILE A 64 28.25 23.79 -26.27
C ILE A 64 28.30 24.53 -27.61
N GLU A 65 27.77 23.92 -28.67
CA GLU A 65 27.69 24.53 -29.99
C GLU A 65 26.68 25.67 -30.01
N TYR A 66 25.50 25.48 -29.44
CA TYR A 66 24.51 26.55 -29.34
C TYR A 66 24.99 27.75 -28.54
N LYS A 67 25.80 27.54 -27.49
CA LYS A 67 26.44 28.64 -26.76
C LYS A 67 27.41 29.43 -27.64
N LYS A 68 28.12 28.76 -28.56
CA LYS A 68 29.04 29.40 -29.52
C LYS A 68 28.26 30.15 -30.61
N HIS A 69 27.17 29.58 -31.09
CA HIS A 69 26.35 30.15 -32.15
C HIS A 69 25.39 31.22 -31.62
N TYR A 70 24.50 30.93 -30.69
CA TYR A 70 23.44 31.85 -30.25
C TYR A 70 23.77 32.66 -29.00
N GLY A 71 24.91 32.36 -28.36
CA GLY A 71 25.39 33.06 -27.18
C GLY A 71 24.87 32.46 -25.86
N PRO A 72 25.59 32.69 -24.75
CA PRO A 72 25.36 31.96 -23.50
C PRO A 72 24.00 32.24 -22.85
N SER A 73 23.49 33.46 -22.93
CA SER A 73 22.25 33.84 -22.23
C SER A 73 21.01 33.22 -22.89
N ARG A 74 20.96 33.21 -24.23
CA ARG A 74 19.84 32.59 -24.98
C ARG A 74 19.79 31.09 -24.77
N THR A 75 20.92 30.41 -24.92
CA THR A 75 20.99 28.96 -24.72
C THR A 75 20.60 28.56 -23.29
N ARG A 76 21.00 29.34 -22.28
CA ARG A 76 20.59 29.11 -20.89
C ARG A 76 19.10 29.28 -20.68
N PHE A 77 18.52 30.36 -21.21
CA PHE A 77 17.08 30.62 -21.10
C PHE A 77 16.29 29.46 -21.72
N CYS A 78 16.64 29.06 -22.94
CA CYS A 78 15.95 27.96 -23.61
C CYS A 78 16.04 26.64 -22.84
N ILE A 79 17.22 26.24 -22.36
CA ILE A 79 17.35 24.96 -21.64
C ILE A 79 16.57 24.94 -20.32
N MET A 80 16.43 26.09 -19.64
CA MET A 80 15.68 26.17 -18.40
C MET A 80 14.17 26.17 -18.61
N TYR A 81 13.67 26.91 -19.59
CA TYR A 81 12.23 27.16 -19.75
C TYR A 81 11.56 26.28 -20.81
N PHE A 82 12.33 25.50 -21.56
CA PHE A 82 11.74 24.63 -22.57
C PHE A 82 10.94 23.50 -21.91
N PRO A 83 9.71 23.22 -22.38
CA PRO A 83 8.89 22.14 -21.85
C PRO A 83 9.51 20.79 -22.23
N ILE A 84 10.06 20.09 -21.23
CA ILE A 84 10.61 18.74 -21.36
C ILE A 84 9.74 17.81 -20.52
N ALA A 85 9.49 16.59 -21.02
CA ALA A 85 8.82 15.56 -20.24
C ALA A 85 9.65 15.16 -19.02
N GLU A 86 9.01 14.77 -17.92
CA GLU A 86 9.68 14.43 -16.66
C GLU A 86 10.76 13.34 -16.83
N SER A 87 10.55 12.39 -17.74
CA SER A 87 11.51 11.33 -18.06
C SER A 87 12.83 11.82 -18.66
N LEU A 88 12.89 13.04 -19.17
CA LEU A 88 14.06 13.62 -19.83
C LEU A 88 14.70 14.77 -19.02
N GLU A 89 14.24 15.01 -17.78
CA GLU A 89 14.84 16.00 -16.86
C GLU A 89 16.32 15.72 -16.55
N ASP A 90 16.73 14.46 -16.63
CA ASP A 90 18.13 14.05 -16.50
C ASP A 90 19.02 14.72 -17.56
N LEU A 91 18.52 14.86 -18.79
CA LEU A 91 19.24 15.54 -19.87
C LEU A 91 19.33 17.04 -19.60
N ARG A 92 18.24 17.67 -19.15
CA ARG A 92 18.26 19.08 -18.74
C ARG A 92 19.31 19.32 -17.66
N THR A 93 19.37 18.44 -16.66
CA THR A 93 20.34 18.49 -15.58
C THR A 93 21.78 18.37 -16.09
N LYS A 94 22.03 17.44 -17.03
CA LYS A 94 23.33 17.32 -17.71
C LYS A 94 23.68 18.60 -18.48
N TYR A 95 22.76 19.17 -19.25
CA TYR A 95 22.99 20.39 -20.01
C TYR A 95 23.23 21.62 -19.13
N ILE A 96 22.53 21.73 -18.00
CA ILE A 96 22.76 22.77 -16.99
C ILE A 96 24.19 22.65 -16.44
N SER A 97 24.64 21.45 -16.09
CA SER A 97 26.00 21.28 -15.56
C SER A 97 27.10 21.68 -16.55
N LEU A 98 26.87 21.51 -17.87
CA LEU A 98 27.80 21.93 -18.92
C LEU A 98 27.81 23.45 -19.16
N LEU A 99 26.67 24.14 -19.02
CA LEU A 99 26.54 25.56 -19.36
C LEU A 99 26.85 26.53 -18.21
N PHE A 100 26.64 26.08 -16.97
CA PHE A 100 26.84 26.89 -15.77
C PHE A 100 28.21 26.58 -15.15
N LYS A 101 29.15 27.52 -15.27
CA LYS A 101 30.42 27.46 -14.53
C LYS A 101 30.12 27.67 -13.05
N ARG A 102 30.70 26.83 -12.19
CA ARG A 102 30.38 26.62 -10.76
C ARG A 102 30.42 27.84 -9.83
N GLU A 103 30.88 29.02 -10.25
CA GLU A 103 31.40 30.00 -9.28
C GLU A 103 30.90 31.46 -9.39
N ARG A 104 29.82 31.79 -10.13
CA ARG A 104 29.28 33.18 -10.09
C ARG A 104 27.75 33.26 -10.02
N GLY A 105 27.23 33.62 -8.84
CA GLY A 105 25.86 34.11 -8.59
C GLY A 105 24.80 33.07 -8.24
N ASP A 106 23.53 33.49 -8.27
CA ASP A 106 22.28 32.79 -7.87
C ASP A 106 22.12 31.35 -8.40
N ASN A 107 22.91 30.96 -9.40
CA ASN A 107 22.95 29.60 -9.95
C ASN A 107 23.62 28.57 -9.02
N ALA A 108 24.30 29.00 -7.95
CA ALA A 108 24.88 28.10 -6.95
C ALA A 108 23.81 27.23 -6.26
N PHE A 109 22.61 27.78 -6.05
CA PHE A 109 21.49 27.04 -5.46
C PHE A 109 21.03 25.90 -6.36
N LEU A 110 20.90 26.13 -7.66
CA LEU A 110 20.50 25.11 -8.64
C LEU A 110 21.53 23.98 -8.71
N LEU A 111 22.82 24.30 -8.70
CA LEU A 111 23.88 23.28 -8.69
C LEU A 111 23.87 22.46 -7.39
N ARG A 112 23.57 23.08 -6.24
CA ARG A 112 23.38 22.38 -4.97
C ARG A 112 22.18 21.44 -5.03
N ARG A 113 21.07 21.88 -5.61
CA ARG A 113 19.87 21.05 -5.79
C ARG A 113 20.11 19.88 -6.73
N ILE A 114 20.84 20.10 -7.83
CA ILE A 114 21.26 19.04 -8.75
C ILE A 114 22.16 18.03 -8.03
N GLY A 115 23.09 18.49 -7.19
CA GLY A 115 23.90 17.62 -6.34
C GLY A 115 23.02 16.74 -5.43
N GLN A 116 22.05 17.35 -4.73
CA GLN A 116 21.10 16.61 -3.88
C GLN A 116 20.29 15.56 -4.66
N LEU A 117 19.83 15.90 -5.86
CA LEU A 117 19.07 14.96 -6.70
C LEU A 117 19.95 13.82 -7.20
N THR A 118 21.19 14.11 -7.60
CA THR A 118 22.17 13.09 -7.99
C THR A 118 22.47 12.14 -6.84
N ASP A 119 22.68 12.67 -5.63
CA ASP A 119 22.93 11.87 -4.44
C ASP A 119 21.71 11.01 -4.06
N ALA A 120 20.51 11.55 -4.21
CA ALA A 120 19.27 10.80 -3.96
C ALA A 120 19.09 9.66 -4.97
N ALA A 121 19.34 9.92 -6.26
CA ALA A 121 19.31 8.91 -7.31
C ALA A 121 20.35 7.81 -7.04
N HIS A 122 21.58 8.19 -6.67
CA HIS A 122 22.63 7.23 -6.33
C HIS A 122 22.24 6.35 -5.13
N LYS A 123 21.66 6.95 -4.07
CA LYS A 123 21.14 6.19 -2.92
C LYS A 123 20.04 5.22 -3.33
N GLN A 124 19.15 5.60 -4.25
CA GLN A 124 18.12 4.71 -4.78
C GLN A 124 18.74 3.54 -5.58
N THR A 125 19.74 3.79 -6.43
CA THR A 125 20.45 2.73 -7.16
C THR A 125 21.13 1.74 -6.22
N VAL A 126 21.77 2.23 -5.15
CA VAL A 126 22.40 1.36 -4.14
C VAL A 126 21.35 0.51 -3.43
N LYS A 127 20.20 1.10 -3.05
CA LYS A 127 19.07 0.35 -2.45
C LYS A 127 18.54 -0.71 -3.41
N TYR A 128 18.35 -0.36 -4.67
CA TYR A 128 17.89 -1.27 -5.72
C TYR A 128 18.83 -2.47 -5.89
N ASN A 129 20.13 -2.21 -5.99
CA ASN A 129 21.14 -3.28 -6.10
C ASN A 129 21.16 -4.19 -4.87
N LYS A 130 20.92 -3.65 -3.66
CA LYS A 130 20.79 -4.46 -2.44
C LYS A 130 19.57 -5.37 -2.50
N LEU A 131 18.42 -4.85 -2.93
CA LEU A 131 17.19 -5.65 -3.10
C LEU A 131 17.38 -6.74 -4.16
N LEU A 132 18.09 -6.45 -5.24
CA LEU A 132 18.38 -7.42 -6.30
C LEU A 132 19.21 -8.59 -5.76
N ARG A 133 20.25 -8.32 -4.96
CA ARG A 133 21.05 -9.36 -4.30
C ARG A 133 20.19 -10.22 -3.35
N GLN A 134 19.32 -9.60 -2.56
CA GLN A 134 18.40 -10.33 -1.68
C GLN A 134 17.44 -11.24 -2.46
N LEU A 135 16.98 -10.79 -3.62
CA LEU A 135 16.14 -11.59 -4.51
C LEU A 135 16.90 -12.82 -5.01
N ASP A 136 18.16 -12.65 -5.42
CA ASP A 136 18.98 -13.76 -5.90
C ASP A 136 19.29 -14.77 -4.78
N GLU A 137 19.60 -14.29 -3.57
CA GLU A 137 19.74 -15.13 -2.38
C GLU A 137 18.46 -15.93 -2.11
N GLN A 138 17.30 -15.28 -2.15
CA GLN A 138 16.01 -15.96 -1.97
C GLN A 138 15.75 -17.01 -3.05
N LYS A 139 16.01 -16.71 -4.32
CA LYS A 139 15.90 -17.69 -5.42
C LYS A 139 16.80 -18.91 -5.18
N HIS A 140 18.04 -18.70 -4.74
CA HIS A 140 18.94 -19.79 -4.39
C HIS A 140 18.38 -20.62 -3.23
N THR A 141 17.86 -19.99 -2.16
CA THR A 141 17.27 -20.75 -1.04
C THR A 141 16.05 -21.58 -1.49
N ILE A 142 15.17 -21.00 -2.32
CA ILE A 142 14.01 -21.70 -2.87
C ILE A 142 14.44 -22.92 -3.68
N ALA A 143 15.44 -22.78 -4.56
CA ALA A 143 15.99 -23.89 -5.33
C ALA A 143 16.51 -25.01 -4.41
N THR A 144 17.28 -24.66 -3.37
CA THR A 144 17.78 -25.68 -2.42
C THR A 144 16.66 -26.37 -1.64
N PHE A 145 15.57 -25.66 -1.32
CA PHE A 145 14.41 -26.28 -0.65
C PHE A 145 13.62 -27.17 -1.60
N GLN A 146 13.48 -26.78 -2.87
CA GLN A 146 12.86 -27.62 -3.89
C GLN A 146 13.65 -28.92 -4.10
N ASP A 147 14.98 -28.84 -4.16
CA ASP A 147 15.84 -30.03 -4.26
C ASP A 147 15.68 -30.94 -3.04
N LYS A 148 15.65 -30.37 -1.82
CA LYS A 148 15.42 -31.13 -0.57
C LYS A 148 14.05 -31.79 -0.55
N ILE A 149 13.00 -31.10 -1.00
CA ILE A 149 11.65 -31.66 -1.12
C ILE A 149 11.66 -32.79 -2.15
N GLY A 150 12.34 -32.62 -3.28
CA GLY A 150 12.50 -33.66 -4.30
C GLY A 150 13.14 -34.93 -3.74
N VAL A 151 14.25 -34.79 -3.00
CA VAL A 151 14.94 -35.92 -2.34
C VAL A 151 14.08 -36.55 -1.24
N ALA A 152 13.37 -35.74 -0.45
CA ALA A 152 12.48 -36.26 0.60
C ALA A 152 11.31 -37.05 -0.01
N ASN A 153 10.70 -36.53 -1.08
CA ASN A 153 9.58 -37.18 -1.76
C ASN A 153 10.01 -38.47 -2.46
N SER A 154 11.18 -38.49 -3.11
CA SER A 154 11.71 -39.73 -3.70
C SER A 154 12.01 -40.78 -2.63
N LYS A 155 12.53 -40.36 -1.47
CA LYS A 155 12.72 -41.25 -0.32
C LYS A 155 11.39 -41.79 0.22
N ILE A 156 10.38 -40.93 0.39
CA ILE A 156 9.03 -41.35 0.79
C ILE A 156 8.50 -42.38 -0.20
N ALA A 157 8.55 -42.09 -1.51
CA ALA A 157 8.10 -43.00 -2.56
C ALA A 157 8.77 -44.38 -2.44
N SER A 158 10.10 -44.41 -2.32
CA SER A 158 10.86 -45.66 -2.14
C SER A 158 10.50 -46.42 -0.86
N LEU A 159 10.21 -45.71 0.25
CA LEU A 159 9.77 -46.34 1.50
C LEU A 159 8.36 -46.89 1.40
N THR A 160 7.43 -46.20 0.72
CA THR A 160 6.09 -46.74 0.44
C THR A 160 6.12 -47.95 -0.50
N GLU A 161 7.05 -48.00 -1.44
CA GLU A 161 7.25 -49.19 -2.29
C GLU A 161 7.84 -50.37 -1.50
N GLN A 162 8.82 -50.11 -0.63
CA GLN A 162 9.47 -51.14 0.21
C GLN A 162 8.58 -51.63 1.36
N GLN A 163 7.76 -50.73 1.91
CA GLN A 163 6.72 -51.03 2.88
C GLN A 163 5.38 -50.78 2.20
N PRO A 164 4.91 -51.67 1.30
CA PRO A 164 3.50 -51.63 0.92
C PRO A 164 2.75 -51.68 2.25
N ILE A 165 1.91 -50.68 2.50
CA ILE A 165 1.15 -50.51 3.74
C ILE A 165 0.61 -51.89 4.09
N THR A 166 1.30 -52.58 5.02
CA THR A 166 0.80 -53.83 5.54
C THR A 166 -0.51 -53.42 6.18
N GLU A 167 -1.62 -53.99 5.69
CA GLU A 167 -2.89 -53.85 6.39
C GLU A 167 -2.59 -54.00 7.87
N ARG A 168 -2.82 -52.94 8.65
CA ARG A 168 -2.47 -52.93 10.08
C ARG A 168 -2.97 -54.23 10.65
N SER A 169 -2.07 -54.97 11.31
CA SER A 169 -2.43 -56.27 11.86
C SER A 169 -3.70 -56.08 12.71
N LYS A 170 -4.68 -56.98 12.56
CA LYS A 170 -5.95 -56.88 13.31
C LYS A 170 -5.71 -56.81 14.82
N ASP A 171 -4.58 -57.35 15.28
CA ASP A 171 -4.12 -57.28 16.67
C ASP A 171 -3.65 -55.88 17.09
N ASP A 172 -2.97 -55.12 16.23
CA ASP A 172 -2.58 -53.75 16.56
C ASP A 172 -3.80 -52.83 16.66
N ILE A 173 -4.81 -53.03 15.81
CA ILE A 173 -6.08 -52.29 15.90
C ILE A 173 -6.78 -52.58 17.24
N ARG A 174 -6.76 -53.84 17.69
CA ARG A 174 -7.31 -54.23 19.00
C ARG A 174 -6.52 -53.59 20.14
N ARG A 175 -5.18 -53.64 20.10
CA ARG A 175 -4.32 -53.03 21.13
C ARG A 175 -4.52 -51.52 21.21
N ILE A 176 -4.63 -50.82 20.07
CA ILE A 176 -4.91 -49.38 20.04
C ILE A 176 -6.26 -49.06 20.69
N ARG A 177 -7.28 -49.89 20.47
CA ARG A 177 -8.60 -49.68 21.09
C ARG A 177 -8.54 -49.84 22.62
N VAL A 178 -7.82 -50.85 23.10
CA VAL A 178 -7.62 -51.09 24.54
C VAL A 178 -6.79 -49.97 25.18
N LEU A 179 -5.73 -49.51 24.52
CA LEU A 179 -4.92 -48.39 25.01
C LEU A 179 -5.72 -47.08 25.05
N LYS A 180 -6.60 -46.86 24.07
CA LYS A 180 -7.49 -45.68 24.07
C LYS A 180 -8.52 -45.74 25.20
N SER A 181 -9.07 -46.91 25.54
CA SER A 181 -9.97 -47.02 26.69
C SER A 181 -9.20 -46.75 27.99
N PHE A 182 -8.00 -47.31 28.15
CA PHE A 182 -7.18 -47.09 29.33
C PHE A 182 -6.74 -45.64 29.52
N VAL A 183 -6.37 -44.94 28.43
CA VAL A 183 -6.05 -43.50 28.50
C VAL A 183 -7.28 -42.67 28.84
N GLY A 184 -8.46 -43.05 28.32
CA GLY A 184 -9.72 -42.41 28.69
C GLY A 184 -10.03 -42.56 30.18
N GLU A 185 -9.82 -43.76 30.74
CA GLU A 185 -9.95 -44.03 32.17
C GLU A 185 -8.97 -43.19 33.00
N LEU A 186 -7.68 -43.15 32.63
CA LEU A 186 -6.68 -42.34 33.32
C LEU A 186 -6.95 -40.83 33.25
N LEU A 187 -7.47 -40.33 32.12
CA LEU A 187 -7.84 -38.92 32.01
C LEU A 187 -9.05 -38.58 32.86
N ALA A 188 -10.05 -39.47 32.92
CA ALA A 188 -11.20 -39.30 33.80
C ALA A 188 -10.76 -39.28 35.28
N GLU A 189 -9.86 -40.18 35.66
CA GLU A 189 -9.31 -40.28 37.02
C GLU A 189 -8.46 -39.04 37.38
N LEU A 190 -7.66 -38.52 36.43
CA LEU A 190 -6.92 -37.27 36.60
C LEU A 190 -7.84 -36.05 36.73
N TRP A 191 -8.98 -36.05 36.04
CA TRP A 191 -9.96 -34.97 36.14
C TRP A 191 -10.71 -35.01 37.48
N GLU A 192 -10.95 -36.20 38.01
CA GLU A 192 -11.61 -36.40 39.31
C GLU A 192 -10.68 -36.05 40.49
N MET A 193 -9.36 -36.25 40.32
CA MET A 193 -8.34 -35.93 41.35
C MET A 193 -7.78 -34.51 41.30
N ARG A 194 -8.14 -33.68 40.31
CA ARG A 194 -7.61 -32.30 40.22
C ARG A 194 -8.52 -31.34 40.98
N PRO A 195 -8.11 -30.78 42.14
CA PRO A 195 -8.82 -29.65 42.72
C PRO A 195 -8.76 -28.45 41.76
N GLU A 196 -9.84 -27.68 41.66
CA GLU A 196 -9.93 -26.47 40.82
C GLU A 196 -8.85 -25.45 41.24
N GLU A 197 -7.69 -25.51 40.60
CA GLU A 197 -6.66 -24.48 40.73
C GLU A 197 -7.11 -23.24 39.97
N SER A 198 -7.29 -22.15 40.71
CA SER A 198 -7.52 -20.80 40.21
C SER A 198 -6.33 -20.33 39.36
N GLU A 199 -6.52 -20.21 38.05
CA GLU A 199 -5.51 -19.65 37.15
C GLU A 199 -5.39 -18.12 37.36
N ASP A 200 -4.23 -17.69 37.84
CA ASP A 200 -3.75 -16.31 37.78
C ASP A 200 -3.65 -15.87 36.31
N VAL A 201 -4.59 -15.01 35.90
CA VAL A 201 -4.67 -14.47 34.54
C VAL A 201 -3.76 -13.24 34.44
N GLN A 202 -2.65 -13.39 33.68
CA GLN A 202 -1.96 -12.24 33.11
C GLN A 202 -2.92 -11.48 32.18
N GLU A 203 -3.21 -10.22 32.51
CA GLU A 203 -4.14 -9.35 31.79
C GLU A 203 -3.67 -9.08 30.33
N PRO A 204 -4.47 -9.43 29.31
CA PRO A 204 -4.25 -9.02 27.93
C PRO A 204 -4.74 -7.57 27.66
N PRO A 205 -4.21 -6.91 26.61
CA PRO A 205 -4.39 -5.49 26.35
C PRO A 205 -5.86 -5.10 26.12
N VAL A 206 -6.33 -4.12 26.91
CA VAL A 206 -7.65 -3.52 26.82
C VAL A 206 -7.76 -2.67 25.57
N LEU A 207 -8.77 -2.94 24.73
CA LEU A 207 -9.16 -2.03 23.66
C LEU A 207 -9.85 -0.81 24.28
N VAL A 208 -9.24 0.37 24.14
CA VAL A 208 -9.81 1.66 24.56
C VAL A 208 -10.70 2.19 23.44
N GLU A 209 -11.95 2.49 23.77
CA GLU A 209 -12.92 3.10 22.85
C GLU A 209 -12.58 4.59 22.65
N ASP A 210 -11.87 4.92 21.57
CA ASP A 210 -11.67 6.32 21.20
C ASP A 210 -12.95 6.93 20.62
N ALA A 211 -13.48 7.92 21.34
CA ALA A 211 -14.75 8.60 21.10
C ALA A 211 -14.74 9.60 19.92
N HIS A 212 -14.10 9.27 18.79
CA HIS A 212 -14.08 10.16 17.62
C HIS A 212 -14.60 9.47 16.36
N GLY A 213 -15.91 9.63 16.16
CA GLY A 213 -16.62 9.22 14.95
C GLY A 213 -18.03 9.78 14.97
N THR A 214 -18.15 11.07 14.66
CA THR A 214 -19.42 11.73 14.34
C THR A 214 -20.02 11.05 13.12
N GLN A 215 -20.93 10.10 13.31
CA GLN A 215 -21.88 9.72 12.28
C GLN A 215 -23.29 9.73 12.86
N THR A 216 -24.02 10.72 12.38
CA THR A 216 -25.44 10.95 12.54
C THR A 216 -26.20 9.85 11.79
N SER A 217 -26.54 8.77 12.47
CA SER A 217 -27.64 7.89 12.07
C SER A 217 -28.76 8.01 13.10
N PRO A 218 -30.03 7.98 12.66
CA PRO A 218 -31.18 8.26 13.50
C PRO A 218 -31.24 7.29 14.67
N ILE A 219 -31.73 7.76 15.82
CA ILE A 219 -32.03 6.93 16.99
C ILE A 219 -32.94 5.79 16.51
N PRO A 220 -32.46 4.54 16.42
CA PRO A 220 -33.29 3.43 15.99
C PRO A 220 -34.01 2.83 17.21
N ASP A 221 -35.23 2.35 17.00
CA ASP A 221 -36.00 1.61 17.99
C ASP A 221 -35.27 0.29 18.32
N LEU A 222 -34.55 0.27 19.44
CA LEU A 222 -33.90 -0.94 19.96
C LEU A 222 -34.90 -1.88 20.69
N ALA A 223 -36.21 -1.68 20.48
CA ALA A 223 -37.27 -2.44 21.12
C ALA A 223 -37.19 -3.94 20.77
N ASP A 224 -36.77 -4.28 19.56
CA ASP A 224 -36.69 -5.67 19.09
C ASP A 224 -35.56 -6.50 19.72
N LEU A 225 -34.63 -5.83 20.41
CA LEU A 225 -33.51 -6.42 21.12
C LEU A 225 -33.75 -6.45 22.64
N GLU A 226 -34.91 -5.98 23.12
CA GLU A 226 -35.23 -5.98 24.54
C GLU A 226 -35.33 -7.41 25.08
N GLY A 227 -34.55 -7.71 26.12
CA GLY A 227 -34.52 -9.03 26.77
C GLY A 227 -33.73 -10.12 26.04
N LYS A 228 -33.21 -9.87 24.82
CA LYS A 228 -32.35 -10.83 24.10
C LYS A 228 -30.90 -10.76 24.57
N THR A 229 -30.23 -11.90 24.55
CA THR A 229 -28.80 -11.98 24.87
C THR A 229 -27.96 -11.97 23.59
N VAL A 230 -27.18 -10.91 23.40
CA VAL A 230 -26.29 -10.73 22.24
C VAL A 230 -24.86 -11.07 22.68
N SER A 231 -24.27 -12.08 22.03
CA SER A 231 -22.89 -12.48 22.28
C SER A 231 -21.97 -11.92 21.19
N ILE A 232 -21.00 -11.10 21.59
CA ILE A 232 -20.02 -10.47 20.69
C ILE A 232 -18.68 -11.19 20.86
N ILE A 233 -18.25 -11.87 19.79
CA ILE A 233 -17.02 -12.64 19.72
C ILE A 233 -15.97 -11.86 18.92
N GLY A 234 -14.91 -11.46 19.61
CA GLY A 234 -13.73 -10.80 19.03
C GLY A 234 -13.27 -9.60 19.86
N GLY A 235 -11.99 -9.61 20.25
CA GLY A 235 -11.34 -8.53 20.98
C GLY A 235 -11.72 -8.46 22.47
N TYR A 236 -10.75 -8.10 23.31
CA TYR A 236 -10.97 -7.92 24.75
C TYR A 236 -11.56 -6.54 25.04
N ARG A 237 -12.77 -6.51 25.60
CA ARG A 237 -13.48 -5.28 25.98
C ARG A 237 -13.63 -5.26 27.50
N SER A 238 -13.23 -4.15 28.13
CA SER A 238 -13.60 -3.92 29.52
C SER A 238 -15.13 -3.78 29.60
N ARG A 239 -15.75 -4.54 30.49
CA ARG A 239 -17.21 -4.68 30.71
C ARG A 239 -18.02 -3.48 30.21
N ALA A 240 -18.92 -3.73 29.27
CA ALA A 240 -19.82 -2.72 28.71
C ALA A 240 -20.60 -2.01 29.84
N ARG A 241 -20.65 -0.67 29.79
CA ARG A 241 -21.47 0.13 30.71
C ARG A 241 -22.95 -0.20 30.47
N ASN A 242 -23.65 -0.58 31.54
CA ASN A 242 -25.07 -0.94 31.60
C ASN A 242 -25.98 0.21 31.13
N GLY A 243 -26.25 0.31 29.83
CA GLY A 243 -27.14 1.31 29.25
C GLY A 243 -27.85 0.87 27.98
N TYR A 244 -27.89 -0.44 27.70
CA TYR A 244 -28.55 -1.02 26.54
C TYR A 244 -29.71 -1.93 26.98
N PRO A 245 -30.78 -2.05 26.19
CA PRO A 245 -31.95 -2.87 26.51
C PRO A 245 -31.70 -4.39 26.40
N CYS A 246 -30.52 -4.80 25.91
CA CYS A 246 -30.11 -6.19 25.73
C CYS A 246 -28.96 -6.59 26.68
N ASN A 247 -28.88 -7.89 26.98
CA ASN A 247 -27.76 -8.44 27.75
C ASN A 247 -26.60 -8.73 26.78
N ILE A 248 -25.44 -8.13 27.03
CA ILE A 248 -24.28 -8.23 26.13
C ILE A 248 -23.20 -9.09 26.80
N ILE A 249 -22.89 -10.22 26.17
CA ILE A 249 -21.79 -11.10 26.59
C ILE A 249 -20.64 -10.91 25.60
N THR A 250 -19.43 -10.65 26.09
CA THR A 250 -18.25 -10.43 25.22
C THR A 250 -17.18 -11.48 25.46
N HIS A 251 -16.59 -12.00 24.39
CA HIS A 251 -15.45 -12.92 24.48
C HIS A 251 -14.40 -12.59 23.41
N ASP A 252 -13.10 -12.72 23.74
CA ASP A 252 -11.99 -12.32 22.86
C ASP A 252 -11.87 -13.19 21.58
N GLY A 253 -12.29 -14.46 21.62
CA GLY A 253 -12.35 -15.31 20.44
C GLY A 253 -10.98 -15.73 19.88
N ARG A 254 -9.93 -15.63 20.70
CA ARG A 254 -8.58 -16.14 20.39
C ARG A 254 -8.37 -17.60 20.80
N LYS A 255 -9.07 -18.07 21.83
CA LYS A 255 -8.98 -19.43 22.37
C LYS A 255 -10.39 -20.00 22.63
N HIS A 256 -10.56 -21.30 22.44
CA HIS A 256 -11.80 -22.03 22.75
C HIS A 256 -11.84 -22.43 24.23
N ASN A 257 -11.95 -21.44 25.11
CA ASN A 257 -12.05 -21.68 26.55
C ASN A 257 -13.50 -22.05 26.93
N SER A 258 -13.73 -22.56 28.14
CA SER A 258 -15.09 -22.83 28.66
C SER A 258 -16.01 -21.62 28.55
N HIS A 259 -15.48 -20.41 28.80
CA HIS A 259 -16.22 -19.15 28.63
C HIS A 259 -16.67 -18.86 27.20
N PHE A 260 -15.94 -19.34 26.18
CA PHE A 260 -16.34 -19.19 24.78
C PHE A 260 -17.62 -19.99 24.49
N TYR A 261 -17.65 -21.25 24.93
CA TYR A 261 -18.82 -22.11 24.75
C TYR A 261 -20.00 -21.66 25.62
N ALA A 262 -19.74 -21.20 26.85
CA ALA A 262 -20.79 -20.61 27.70
C ALA A 262 -21.40 -19.36 27.04
N ALA A 263 -20.58 -18.49 26.45
CA ALA A 263 -21.04 -17.30 25.74
C ALA A 263 -21.84 -17.63 24.47
N LEU A 264 -21.60 -18.78 23.82
CA LEU A 264 -22.39 -19.26 22.68
C LEU A 264 -23.72 -19.90 23.12
N GLN A 265 -23.71 -20.65 24.22
CA GLN A 265 -24.90 -21.30 24.77
C GLN A 265 -25.93 -20.27 25.26
N GLN A 266 -25.48 -19.25 25.98
CA GLN A 266 -26.33 -18.21 26.55
C GLN A 266 -26.82 -17.18 25.52
N ALA A 267 -26.25 -17.16 24.31
CA ALA A 267 -26.62 -16.19 23.28
C ALA A 267 -27.90 -16.58 22.54
N ASP A 268 -28.77 -15.61 22.33
CA ASP A 268 -29.85 -15.71 21.33
C ASP A 268 -29.35 -15.24 19.97
N ILE A 269 -28.45 -14.26 19.95
CA ILE A 269 -27.84 -13.70 18.74
C ILE A 269 -26.32 -13.72 18.88
N ILE A 270 -25.64 -14.24 17.86
CA ILE A 270 -24.17 -14.34 17.83
C ILE A 270 -23.63 -13.31 16.85
N VAL A 271 -22.71 -12.47 17.31
CA VAL A 271 -22.00 -11.47 16.49
C VAL A 271 -20.52 -11.79 16.48
N VAL A 272 -19.91 -11.88 15.30
CA VAL A 272 -18.49 -12.17 15.13
C VAL A 272 -17.77 -10.99 14.49
N LEU A 273 -16.73 -10.48 15.16
CA LEU A 273 -15.89 -9.39 14.66
C LEU A 273 -14.78 -9.92 13.77
N ARG A 274 -14.90 -9.73 12.46
CA ARG A 274 -14.00 -10.34 11.46
C ARG A 274 -12.52 -10.00 11.65
N LEU A 275 -12.20 -8.81 12.18
CA LEU A 275 -10.83 -8.34 12.34
C LEU A 275 -10.16 -8.78 13.66
N PHE A 276 -10.95 -9.22 14.64
CA PHE A 276 -10.49 -9.45 16.01
C PHE A 276 -10.80 -10.85 16.53
N VAL A 277 -11.06 -11.81 15.63
CA VAL A 277 -11.34 -13.21 15.96
C VAL A 277 -10.34 -14.14 15.27
N SER A 278 -10.00 -15.26 15.91
CA SER A 278 -9.24 -16.30 15.22
C SER A 278 -10.11 -16.99 14.16
N HIS A 279 -9.50 -17.42 13.06
CA HIS A 279 -10.23 -18.13 12.00
C HIS A 279 -10.90 -19.41 12.55
N ALA A 280 -10.24 -20.12 13.48
CA ALA A 280 -10.78 -21.29 14.15
C ALA A 280 -12.06 -20.97 14.94
N SER A 281 -12.05 -19.91 15.76
CA SER A 281 -13.21 -19.51 16.56
C SER A 281 -14.37 -18.98 15.71
N MET A 282 -14.07 -18.36 14.56
CA MET A 282 -15.09 -17.96 13.60
C MET A 282 -15.82 -19.18 13.00
N TRP A 283 -15.08 -20.23 12.62
CA TRP A 283 -15.69 -21.46 12.10
C TRP A 283 -16.48 -22.21 13.16
N GLU A 284 -15.97 -22.27 14.38
CA GLU A 284 -16.65 -22.92 15.50
C GLU A 284 -17.97 -22.20 15.83
N ALA A 285 -17.95 -20.86 15.95
CA ALA A 285 -19.16 -20.07 16.19
C ALA A 285 -20.18 -20.25 15.06
N LYS A 286 -19.73 -20.36 13.80
CA LYS A 286 -20.61 -20.62 12.65
C LYS A 286 -21.22 -22.03 12.71
N ALA A 287 -20.44 -23.04 13.05
CA ALA A 287 -20.92 -24.41 13.18
C ALA A 287 -21.95 -24.52 14.30
N TYR A 288 -21.69 -23.87 15.45
CA TYR A 288 -22.61 -23.84 16.58
C TYR A 288 -23.92 -23.11 16.25
N ALA A 289 -23.83 -21.93 15.62
CA ALA A 289 -25.00 -21.18 15.18
C ALA A 289 -25.88 -21.99 14.20
N ALA A 290 -25.26 -22.75 13.29
CA ALA A 290 -25.98 -23.61 12.36
C ALA A 290 -26.61 -24.85 13.02
N ALA A 291 -26.03 -25.37 14.10
CA ALA A 291 -26.56 -26.52 14.84
C ALA A 291 -27.78 -26.15 15.70
N GLU A 292 -27.74 -24.98 16.33
CA GLU A 292 -28.79 -24.49 17.25
C GLU A 292 -29.79 -23.53 16.57
N ASP A 293 -29.70 -23.35 15.24
CA ASP A 293 -30.50 -22.42 14.43
C ASP A 293 -30.52 -20.98 14.98
N LYS A 294 -29.36 -20.50 15.46
CA LYS A 294 -29.19 -19.16 16.01
C LYS A 294 -28.73 -18.18 14.94
N PRO A 295 -29.27 -16.95 14.90
CA PRO A 295 -28.81 -15.92 13.96
C PRO A 295 -27.36 -15.52 14.24
N ILE A 296 -26.52 -15.61 13.21
CA ILE A 296 -25.11 -15.20 13.24
C ILE A 296 -24.85 -14.02 12.30
N PHE A 297 -24.23 -12.96 12.82
CA PHE A 297 -23.86 -11.77 12.08
C PHE A 297 -22.35 -11.56 12.08
N TYR A 298 -21.80 -11.12 10.95
CA TYR A 298 -20.39 -10.83 10.82
C TYR A 298 -20.18 -9.34 10.60
N VAL A 299 -19.51 -8.68 11.55
CA VAL A 299 -19.38 -7.23 11.57
C VAL A 299 -17.90 -6.84 11.53
N GLN A 300 -17.59 -5.70 10.90
CA GLN A 300 -16.23 -5.14 10.84
C GLN A 300 -16.03 -4.00 11.85
N GLU A 301 -17.12 -3.42 12.34
CA GLU A 301 -17.11 -2.28 13.23
C GLU A 301 -16.76 -2.65 14.67
N ILE A 302 -16.17 -1.68 15.38
CA ILE A 302 -15.69 -1.85 16.75
C ILE A 302 -16.71 -1.32 17.76
N ASN A 303 -17.53 -0.33 17.40
CA ASN A 303 -18.47 0.32 18.32
C ASN A 303 -19.71 -0.56 18.58
N ILE A 304 -20.03 -0.81 19.86
CA ILE A 304 -21.19 -1.63 20.29
C ILE A 304 -22.50 -1.07 19.73
N ARG A 305 -22.68 0.25 19.72
CA ARG A 305 -23.92 0.87 19.21
C ARG A 305 -24.12 0.57 17.73
N SER A 306 -23.04 0.68 16.97
CA SER A 306 -23.05 0.45 15.53
C SER A 306 -23.30 -1.03 15.22
N ILE A 307 -22.68 -1.93 16.00
CA ILE A 307 -22.96 -3.37 15.95
C ILE A 307 -24.43 -3.67 16.23
N LEU A 308 -25.01 -3.11 17.29
CA LEU A 308 -26.41 -3.36 17.66
C LEU A 308 -27.38 -2.81 16.62
N ASN A 309 -27.10 -1.66 16.01
CA ASN A 309 -27.90 -1.10 14.93
C ASN A 309 -27.91 -2.04 13.71
N ILE A 310 -26.74 -2.54 13.30
CA ILE A 310 -26.64 -3.52 12.20
C ILE A 310 -27.42 -4.80 12.53
N VAL A 311 -27.39 -5.24 13.78
CA VAL A 311 -28.13 -6.45 14.19
C VAL A 311 -29.64 -6.19 14.21
N ALA A 312 -30.10 -5.02 14.65
CA ALA A 312 -31.51 -4.63 14.62
C ALA A 312 -32.05 -4.57 13.18
N GLU A 313 -31.37 -3.83 12.30
CA GLU A 313 -31.77 -3.69 10.88
C GLU A 313 -31.85 -5.04 10.13
N ASN A 314 -30.94 -5.97 10.44
CA ASN A 314 -30.93 -7.28 9.77
C ASN A 314 -31.88 -8.32 10.40
N ASN A 315 -32.34 -8.09 11.65
CA ASN A 315 -33.37 -8.93 12.25
C ASN A 315 -34.76 -8.59 11.70
N GLU A 316 -35.06 -7.32 11.46
CA GLU A 316 -36.32 -6.90 10.82
C GLU A 316 -36.51 -7.51 9.42
N GLN A 317 -35.42 -7.75 8.69
CA GLN A 317 -35.47 -8.32 7.34
C GLN A 317 -35.67 -9.85 7.31
N LYS A 318 -35.59 -10.53 8.45
CA LYS A 318 -35.69 -12.00 8.56
C LYS A 318 -36.91 -12.50 9.35
N GLY A 319 -37.65 -11.62 10.02
CA GLY A 319 -38.97 -11.91 10.60
C GLY A 319 -40.06 -11.86 9.53
#